data_AF-A0AAV9ETF7-F1
#
_entry.id   AF-A0AAV9ETF7-F1
#
_cell.length_a   1.000
_cell.length_b   1.000
_cell.length_c   1.000
_cell.angle_alpha   90.00
_cell.angle_beta   90.00
_cell.angle_gamma   90.00
#
_symmetry.space_group_name_H-M   'P 1'
#
loop_
_entity.id
_entity.type
_entity.pdbx_description
1 polymer ?
#
loop_
_entity_poly.entity_id
_entity_poly.type
_entity_poly.pdbx_seq_one_letter_code
_entity_poly.pdbx_strand_id
1 'polypeptide(L)'
;MPPASSPPSSTPTSRAPSFSTPTLRALQDCQLLSALNIDYLSNAGASLGANQTLLDAQADRVQTLLSALITNQQTCLDGLLETGSARRVTDGISVPLANDTKLYSVGLSLFASAWVPRRARRRARARALPPRNGRRRLLQSSDSVVISDIVVVSQDGTGNFTTINDALDAAPNNTNVDDGYYLIYVTAGVYEEYVTVTKKKSM
;
A
#
# COMPACT_ATOMS: atom_id res chain seq x y z
N MET A 1 61.50 38.12 3.18
CA MET A 1 60.05 38.09 2.91
C MET A 1 59.80 37.14 1.75
N PRO A 2 59.30 35.94 2.06
CA PRO A 2 57.97 35.57 1.55
C PRO A 2 57.04 35.06 2.67
N PRO A 3 55.72 35.17 2.52
CA PRO A 3 54.75 34.87 3.57
C PRO A 3 54.50 33.36 3.69
N ALA A 4 54.37 32.89 4.94
CA ALA A 4 53.82 31.58 5.25
C ALA A 4 52.33 31.55 4.87
N SER A 5 51.96 30.61 4.01
CA SER A 5 50.60 30.33 3.60
C SER A 5 49.80 29.70 4.75
N SER A 6 48.71 30.35 5.12
CA SER A 6 47.68 29.84 6.03
C SER A 6 47.01 28.57 5.47
N PRO A 7 46.59 27.61 6.32
CA PRO A 7 45.73 26.52 5.86
C PRO A 7 44.30 27.03 5.56
N PRO A 8 43.62 26.48 4.55
CA PRO A 8 42.29 26.95 4.18
C PRO A 8 41.22 26.51 5.19
N SER A 9 40.31 27.45 5.39
CA SER A 9 39.01 27.41 6.05
C SER A 9 38.27 26.06 5.99
N SER A 10 37.67 25.72 7.12
CA SER A 10 36.64 24.71 7.30
C SER A 10 35.58 24.74 6.19
N THR A 11 35.47 23.63 5.46
CA THR A 11 34.32 23.34 4.60
C THR A 11 33.05 23.27 5.44
N PRO A 12 31.96 23.99 5.08
CA PRO A 12 30.68 23.79 5.72
C PRO A 12 30.18 22.40 5.30
N THR A 13 30.18 21.44 6.22
CA THR A 13 29.48 20.17 6.04
C THR A 13 28.03 20.51 5.72
N SER A 14 27.58 20.24 4.50
CA SER A 14 26.18 20.38 4.13
C SER A 14 25.39 19.41 5.01
N ARG A 15 24.78 19.96 6.07
CA ARG A 15 23.96 19.20 6.99
C ARG A 15 22.75 18.75 6.18
N ALA A 16 22.72 17.48 5.80
CA ALA A 16 21.56 16.89 5.15
C ALA A 16 20.31 17.25 5.97
N PRO A 17 19.19 17.64 5.34
CA PRO A 17 17.98 17.99 6.08
C PRO A 17 17.58 16.78 6.93
N SER A 18 17.61 16.95 8.26
CA SER A 18 17.15 15.91 9.18
C SER A 18 15.63 15.91 9.17
N PHE A 19 15.03 14.93 8.50
CA PHE A 19 13.59 14.70 8.57
C PHE A 19 13.18 14.24 9.97
N SER A 20 11.95 14.55 10.38
CA SER A 20 11.39 14.01 11.61
C SER A 20 11.16 12.50 11.47
N THR A 21 11.15 11.75 12.59
CA THR A 21 10.87 10.31 12.57
C THR A 21 9.56 9.96 11.86
N PRO A 22 8.43 10.68 12.05
CA PRO A 22 7.21 10.44 11.27
C PRO A 22 7.40 10.63 9.76
N THR A 23 8.15 11.66 9.35
CA THR A 23 8.44 11.92 7.93
C THR A 23 9.30 10.80 7.33
N LEU A 24 10.28 10.31 8.07
CA LEU A 24 11.14 9.21 7.62
C LEU A 24 10.33 7.91 7.45
N ARG A 25 9.40 7.63 8.37
CA ARG A 25 8.49 6.47 8.27
C ARG A 25 7.55 6.59 7.08
N ALA A 26 6.91 7.74 6.87
CA ALA A 26 6.07 7.97 5.69
C ALA A 26 6.84 7.81 4.36
N LEU A 27 8.11 8.23 4.33
CA LEU A 27 8.98 7.98 3.16
C LEU A 27 9.31 6.49 2.96
N GLN A 28 9.49 5.73 4.04
CA GLN A 28 9.67 4.27 3.97
C GLN A 28 8.39 3.57 3.47
N ASP A 29 7.22 4.02 3.93
CA ASP A 29 5.93 3.53 3.45
C ASP A 29 5.75 3.80 1.95
N CYS A 30 6.08 5.02 1.50
CA CYS A 30 6.11 5.35 0.08
C CYS A 30 7.04 4.43 -0.73
N GLN A 31 8.25 4.17 -0.23
CA GLN A 31 9.19 3.28 -0.90
C GLN A 31 8.64 1.86 -1.03
N LEU A 32 8.03 1.32 0.03
CA LEU A 32 7.39 0.01 0.02
C LEU A 32 6.24 -0.06 -1.00
N LEU A 33 5.36 0.94 -0.98
CA LEU A 33 4.20 1.04 -1.88
C LEU A 33 4.63 1.15 -3.35
N SER A 34 5.68 1.91 -3.64
CA SER A 34 6.28 1.98 -4.98
C SER A 34 6.90 0.66 -5.41
N ALA A 35 7.56 -0.08 -4.51
CA ALA A 35 8.09 -1.40 -4.82
C ALA A 35 6.97 -2.40 -5.16
N LEU A 36 5.87 -2.41 -4.39
CA LEU A 36 4.69 -3.23 -4.68
C LEU A 36 4.08 -2.89 -6.04
N ASN A 37 4.08 -1.61 -6.44
CA ASN A 37 3.57 -1.20 -7.74
C ASN A 37 4.35 -1.83 -8.91
N ILE A 38 5.65 -2.04 -8.76
CA ILE A 38 6.47 -2.73 -9.76
C ILE A 38 6.03 -4.19 -9.91
N ASP A 39 5.80 -4.88 -8.80
CA ASP A 39 5.31 -6.27 -8.82
C ASP A 39 3.91 -6.37 -9.46
N TYR A 40 3.02 -5.42 -9.12
CA TYR A 40 1.66 -5.38 -9.65
C TYR A 40 1.64 -5.16 -11.16
N LEU A 41 2.47 -4.25 -11.67
CA LEU A 41 2.62 -4.01 -13.10
C LEU A 41 3.20 -5.23 -13.81
N SER A 42 4.22 -5.88 -13.24
CA SER A 42 4.82 -7.10 -13.79
C SER A 42 3.80 -8.23 -13.89
N ASN A 43 3.04 -8.49 -12.81
CA ASN A 43 2.00 -9.52 -12.77
C ASN A 43 0.84 -9.23 -13.74
N ALA A 44 0.44 -7.96 -13.87
CA ALA A 44 -0.55 -7.54 -14.84
C ALA A 44 -0.05 -7.76 -16.28
N GLY A 45 1.19 -7.36 -16.56
CA GLY A 45 1.83 -7.54 -17.87
C GLY A 45 1.96 -9.02 -18.26
N ALA A 46 2.36 -9.88 -17.33
CA ALA A 46 2.44 -11.34 -17.56
C ALA A 46 1.07 -11.94 -17.90
N SER A 47 0.00 -11.46 -17.25
CA SER A 47 -1.37 -11.92 -17.54
C SER A 47 -1.83 -11.50 -18.94
N LEU A 48 -1.46 -10.28 -19.37
CA LEU A 48 -1.82 -9.73 -20.69
C LEU A 48 -0.98 -10.30 -21.84
N GLY A 49 0.27 -10.68 -21.58
CA GLY A 49 1.18 -11.26 -22.59
C GLY A 49 0.87 -12.71 -22.96
N ALA A 50 -0.01 -13.38 -22.20
CA ALA A 50 -0.27 -14.81 -22.35
C ALA A 50 -1.33 -15.15 -23.41
N ASN A 51 -2.29 -14.26 -23.73
CA ASN A 51 -3.29 -14.38 -24.80
C ASN A 51 -4.11 -13.07 -24.92
N GLN A 52 -4.69 -12.76 -26.10
CA GLN A 52 -5.61 -11.61 -26.25
C GLN A 52 -6.93 -11.79 -25.48
N THR A 53 -7.24 -13.02 -25.07
CA THR A 53 -8.42 -13.38 -24.29
C THR A 53 -8.00 -13.72 -22.85
N LEU A 54 -8.63 -13.06 -21.89
CA LEU A 54 -8.45 -13.33 -20.46
C LEU A 54 -9.65 -14.12 -19.95
N LEU A 55 -9.40 -15.07 -19.05
CA LEU A 55 -10.46 -15.65 -18.22
C LEU A 55 -11.01 -14.57 -17.27
N ASP A 56 -12.26 -14.69 -16.85
CA ASP A 56 -12.90 -13.71 -15.94
C ASP A 56 -12.04 -13.49 -14.66
N ALA A 57 -11.53 -14.57 -14.06
CA ALA A 57 -10.65 -14.49 -12.89
C ALA A 57 -9.32 -13.76 -13.16
N GLN A 58 -8.74 -13.93 -14.36
CA GLN A 58 -7.53 -13.20 -14.76
C GLN A 58 -7.85 -11.72 -14.98
N ALA A 59 -9.01 -11.43 -15.59
CA ALA A 59 -9.44 -10.06 -15.81
C ALA A 59 -9.69 -9.32 -14.49
N ASP A 60 -10.35 -9.97 -13.53
CA ASP A 60 -10.57 -9.44 -12.18
C ASP A 60 -9.25 -9.23 -11.42
N ARG A 61 -8.29 -10.15 -11.58
CA ARG A 61 -6.95 -10.02 -10.98
C ARG A 61 -6.21 -8.80 -11.55
N VAL A 62 -6.17 -8.64 -12.87
CA VAL A 62 -5.51 -7.47 -13.51
C VAL A 62 -6.22 -6.18 -13.13
N GLN A 63 -7.56 -6.16 -13.09
CA GLN A 63 -8.31 -5.00 -12.63
C GLN A 63 -7.95 -4.63 -11.19
N THR A 64 -7.85 -5.62 -10.30
CA THR A 64 -7.48 -5.42 -8.89
C THR A 64 -6.09 -4.84 -8.77
N LEU A 65 -5.09 -5.42 -9.46
CA LEU A 65 -3.71 -4.95 -9.43
C LEU A 65 -3.59 -3.50 -9.93
N LEU A 66 -4.22 -3.17 -11.07
CA LEU A 66 -4.20 -1.81 -11.61
C LEU A 66 -4.93 -0.80 -10.71
N SER A 67 -6.00 -1.22 -10.01
CA SER A 67 -6.68 -0.38 -9.02
C SER A 67 -5.82 -0.15 -7.77
N ALA A 68 -5.05 -1.16 -7.37
CA ALA A 68 -4.13 -1.08 -6.24
C ALA A 68 -2.98 -0.11 -6.49
N LEU A 69 -2.49 0.04 -7.73
CA LEU A 69 -1.45 1.03 -8.09
C LEU A 69 -1.85 2.45 -7.68
N ILE A 70 -3.08 2.85 -8.02
CA ILE A 70 -3.63 4.16 -7.70
C ILE A 70 -3.80 4.31 -6.18
N THR A 71 -4.28 3.25 -5.51
CA THR A 71 -4.48 3.24 -4.06
C THR A 71 -3.16 3.38 -3.31
N ASN A 72 -2.13 2.65 -3.70
CA ASN A 72 -0.79 2.72 -3.14
C ASN A 72 -0.19 4.13 -3.28
N GLN A 73 -0.36 4.74 -4.45
CA GLN A 73 0.12 6.08 -4.72
C GLN A 73 -0.58 7.14 -3.86
N GLN A 74 -1.91 7.05 -3.73
CA GLN A 74 -2.69 7.93 -2.87
C GLN A 74 -2.32 7.75 -1.40
N THR A 75 -2.15 6.50 -0.95
CA THR A 75 -1.77 6.17 0.44
C THR A 75 -0.42 6.78 0.81
N CYS A 76 0.57 6.70 -0.09
CA CYS A 76 1.86 7.36 0.09
C CYS A 76 1.72 8.88 0.25
N LEU A 77 0.93 9.53 -0.61
CA LEU A 77 0.72 10.98 -0.52
C LEU A 77 0.04 11.37 0.78
N ASP A 78 -1.05 10.68 1.13
CA ASP A 78 -1.84 10.95 2.32
C ASP A 78 -0.96 10.81 3.58
N GLY A 79 -0.17 9.74 3.67
CA GLY A 79 0.77 9.52 4.77
C GLY A 79 1.81 10.64 4.90
N LEU A 80 2.35 11.15 3.79
CA LEU A 80 3.29 12.27 3.82
C LEU A 80 2.64 13.59 4.26
N LEU A 81 1.41 13.85 3.82
CA LEU A 81 0.66 15.06 4.17
C LEU A 81 0.38 15.15 5.68
N GLU A 82 0.20 14.02 6.36
CA GLU A 82 -0.03 13.97 7.82
C GLU A 82 1.20 14.36 8.65
N THR A 83 2.42 14.26 8.10
CA THR A 83 3.67 14.46 8.88
C THR A 83 4.07 15.91 9.14
N GLY A 84 3.31 16.90 8.64
CA GLY A 84 3.58 18.34 8.82
C GLY A 84 4.84 18.87 8.11
N SER A 85 5.78 18.00 7.73
CA SER A 85 6.95 18.29 6.89
C SER A 85 6.62 18.23 5.39
N ALA A 86 5.35 17.98 5.08
CA ALA A 86 4.76 17.82 3.76
C ALA A 86 5.41 18.75 2.73
N ARG A 87 5.40 20.07 2.97
CA ARG A 87 5.74 21.08 1.95
C ARG A 87 7.11 20.87 1.27
N ARG A 88 8.17 20.52 2.00
CA ARG A 88 9.52 20.35 1.41
C ARG A 88 9.67 19.03 0.63
N VAL A 89 8.92 18.01 1.01
CA VAL A 89 8.97 16.68 0.39
C VAL A 89 7.97 16.58 -0.77
N THR A 90 6.76 17.11 -0.57
CA THR A 90 5.68 17.10 -1.56
C THR A 90 6.03 17.89 -2.80
N ASP A 91 6.77 19.00 -2.69
CA ASP A 91 7.15 19.78 -3.88
C ASP A 91 8.06 18.98 -4.82
N GLY A 92 8.93 18.12 -4.26
CA GLY A 92 9.81 17.24 -5.04
C GLY A 92 9.11 16.01 -5.63
N ILE A 93 8.08 15.48 -4.95
CA ILE A 93 7.45 14.22 -5.35
C ILE A 93 6.09 14.39 -6.04
N SER A 94 5.40 15.52 -5.84
CA SER A 94 4.00 15.71 -6.27
C SER A 94 3.82 15.64 -7.79
N VAL A 95 4.76 16.18 -8.56
CA VAL A 95 4.71 16.15 -10.03
C VAL A 95 4.91 14.73 -10.57
N PRO A 96 5.99 13.99 -10.20
CA PRO A 96 6.10 12.57 -10.52
C PRO A 96 4.86 11.77 -10.11
N LEU A 97 4.36 12.01 -8.89
CA LEU A 97 3.23 11.28 -8.34
C LEU A 97 1.93 11.50 -9.14
N ALA A 98 1.66 12.75 -9.52
CA ALA A 98 0.50 13.12 -10.32
C ALA A 98 0.57 12.54 -11.74
N ASN A 99 1.76 12.50 -12.34
CA ASN A 99 1.97 11.90 -13.65
C ASN A 99 1.76 10.39 -13.63
N ASP A 100 2.32 9.71 -12.63
CA ASP A 100 2.14 8.27 -12.43
C ASP A 100 0.66 7.93 -12.17
N THR A 101 -0.03 8.72 -11.33
CA THR A 101 -1.46 8.51 -11.05
C THR A 101 -2.30 8.63 -12.33
N LYS A 102 -1.96 9.59 -13.21
CA LYS A 102 -2.58 9.71 -14.54
C LYS A 102 -2.31 8.46 -15.38
N LEU A 103 -1.07 7.98 -15.44
CA LEU A 103 -0.70 6.80 -16.22
C LEU A 103 -1.46 5.56 -15.73
N TYR A 104 -1.50 5.32 -14.41
CA TYR A 104 -2.23 4.20 -13.81
C TYR A 104 -3.73 4.30 -14.06
N SER A 105 -4.31 5.50 -13.96
CA SER A 105 -5.72 5.75 -14.26
C SER A 105 -6.07 5.48 -15.74
N VAL A 106 -5.21 5.90 -16.67
CA VAL A 106 -5.35 5.60 -18.10
C VAL A 106 -5.24 4.10 -18.36
N GLY A 107 -4.25 3.43 -17.77
CA GLY A 107 -4.06 1.97 -17.88
C GLY A 107 -5.26 1.20 -17.36
N LEU A 108 -5.76 1.53 -16.16
CA LEU A 108 -6.96 0.93 -15.59
C LEU A 108 -8.20 1.17 -16.47
N SER A 109 -8.35 2.38 -17.02
CA SER A 109 -9.48 2.74 -17.89
C SER A 109 -9.46 1.97 -19.21
N LEU A 110 -8.28 1.81 -19.82
CA LEU A 110 -8.10 1.02 -21.04
C LEU A 110 -8.39 -0.47 -20.76
N PHE A 111 -7.81 -1.01 -19.70
CA PHE A 111 -8.03 -2.39 -19.28
C PHE A 111 -9.53 -2.65 -19.02
N ALA A 112 -10.15 -1.81 -18.20
CA ALA A 112 -11.57 -1.92 -17.91
C ALA A 112 -12.38 -1.87 -19.20
N SER A 113 -12.02 -0.98 -20.14
CA SER A 113 -12.68 -0.80 -21.43
C SER A 113 -12.71 -2.06 -22.29
N ALA A 114 -11.63 -2.84 -22.29
CA ALA A 114 -11.47 -4.02 -23.11
C ALA A 114 -11.96 -5.32 -22.43
N TRP A 115 -11.75 -5.51 -21.12
CA TRP A 115 -12.01 -6.79 -20.45
C TRP A 115 -13.13 -6.79 -19.40
N VAL A 116 -13.60 -5.64 -18.92
CA VAL A 116 -14.68 -5.60 -17.91
C VAL A 116 -16.04 -5.40 -18.58
N PRO A 117 -17.00 -6.35 -18.45
CA PRO A 117 -18.31 -6.25 -19.11
C PRO A 117 -19.07 -4.96 -18.75
N ARG A 118 -19.71 -4.32 -19.73
CA ARG A 118 -20.46 -3.06 -19.55
C ARG A 118 -21.54 -3.12 -18.46
N ARG A 119 -22.15 -4.29 -18.22
CA ARG A 119 -23.15 -4.49 -17.15
C ARG A 119 -22.52 -4.49 -15.75
N ALA A 120 -21.31 -5.03 -15.61
CA ALA A 120 -20.53 -4.98 -14.37
C ALA A 120 -20.10 -3.55 -14.03
N ARG A 121 -19.71 -2.74 -15.02
CA ARG A 121 -19.36 -1.30 -14.81
C ARG A 121 -20.54 -0.47 -14.28
N ARG A 122 -21.77 -0.73 -14.75
CA ARG A 122 -22.99 -0.06 -14.24
C ARG A 122 -23.27 -0.43 -12.78
N ARG A 123 -23.10 -1.70 -12.40
CA ARG A 123 -23.23 -2.15 -11.00
C ARG A 123 -22.14 -1.56 -10.11
N ALA A 124 -20.89 -1.52 -10.57
CA ALA A 124 -19.79 -0.90 -9.83
C ALA A 124 -20.02 0.60 -9.58
N ARG A 125 -20.48 1.36 -10.59
CA ARG A 125 -20.85 2.79 -10.41
C ARG A 125 -22.02 2.98 -9.44
N ALA A 126 -23.02 2.09 -9.46
CA ALA A 126 -24.12 2.13 -8.48
C ALA A 126 -23.66 1.79 -7.05
N ARG A 127 -22.61 0.98 -6.90
CA ARG A 127 -21.97 0.60 -5.62
C ARG A 127 -20.93 1.61 -5.13
N ALA A 128 -20.37 2.42 -6.04
CA ALA A 128 -19.39 3.47 -5.75
C ALA A 128 -20.03 4.79 -5.27
N LEU A 129 -21.37 4.90 -5.28
CA LEU A 129 -22.02 5.91 -4.45
C LEU A 129 -21.71 5.56 -2.98
N PRO A 130 -21.15 6.50 -2.21
CA PRO A 130 -20.86 6.22 -0.81
C PRO A 130 -22.16 5.83 -0.11
N PRO A 131 -22.21 4.72 0.64
CA PRO A 131 -23.34 4.47 1.50
C PRO A 131 -23.45 5.67 2.45
N ARG A 132 -24.67 6.22 2.61
CA ARG A 132 -24.98 7.33 3.53
C ARG A 132 -24.49 7.10 4.96
N ASN A 133 -24.15 5.85 5.30
CA ASN A 133 -23.59 5.43 6.56
C ASN A 133 -22.24 4.78 6.25
N GLY A 134 -21.12 5.37 6.68
CA GLY A 134 -19.72 5.12 6.26
C GLY A 134 -19.13 3.71 6.44
N ARG A 135 -19.90 2.64 6.23
CA ARG A 135 -19.40 1.26 6.15
C ARG A 135 -18.89 0.99 4.74
N ARG A 136 -17.57 1.11 4.54
CA ARG A 136 -16.90 0.52 3.37
C ARG A 136 -17.13 -0.99 3.41
N ARG A 137 -17.84 -1.53 2.42
CA ARG A 137 -18.05 -2.97 2.27
C ARG A 137 -16.82 -3.51 1.53
N LEU A 138 -16.06 -4.41 2.17
CA LEU A 138 -15.00 -5.16 1.49
C LEU A 138 -15.55 -5.82 0.22
N LEU A 139 -14.67 -6.07 -0.76
CA LEU A 139 -14.99 -6.86 -1.95
C LEU A 139 -15.39 -8.28 -1.52
N GLN A 140 -16.67 -8.46 -1.20
CA GLN A 140 -17.24 -9.77 -0.91
C GLN A 140 -17.38 -10.51 -2.25
N SER A 141 -16.46 -11.43 -2.52
CA SER A 141 -16.75 -12.61 -3.31
C SER A 141 -17.85 -13.41 -2.61
N SER A 142 -18.66 -14.12 -3.37
CA SER A 142 -19.81 -14.90 -2.85
C SER A 142 -19.38 -16.19 -2.13
N ASP A 143 -18.08 -16.40 -1.96
CA ASP A 143 -17.52 -17.62 -1.37
C ASP A 143 -17.26 -17.41 0.13
N SER A 144 -17.57 -18.43 0.91
CA SER A 144 -17.25 -18.48 2.33
C SER A 144 -15.74 -18.39 2.53
N VAL A 145 -15.30 -17.39 3.30
CA VAL A 145 -13.90 -17.20 3.67
C VAL A 145 -13.48 -18.30 4.63
N VAL A 146 -12.50 -19.13 4.22
CA VAL A 146 -11.91 -20.15 5.09
C VAL A 146 -10.96 -19.45 6.06
N ILE A 147 -11.18 -19.62 7.36
CA ILE A 147 -10.28 -19.11 8.41
C ILE A 147 -9.46 -20.28 8.92
N SER A 148 -8.14 -20.17 8.86
CA SER A 148 -7.22 -21.22 9.29
C SER A 148 -6.86 -21.11 10.77
N ASP A 149 -6.75 -19.90 11.28
CA ASP A 149 -6.50 -19.65 12.70
C ASP A 149 -7.01 -18.26 13.12
N ILE A 150 -7.26 -18.09 14.41
CA ILE A 150 -7.68 -16.83 15.01
C ILE A 150 -6.83 -16.56 16.24
N VAL A 151 -6.13 -15.42 16.24
CA VAL A 151 -5.41 -14.92 17.41
C VAL A 151 -5.98 -13.60 17.89
N VAL A 152 -6.05 -13.44 19.21
CA VAL A 152 -6.56 -12.24 19.86
C VAL A 152 -5.41 -11.40 20.40
N VAL A 153 -5.40 -10.11 20.08
CA VAL A 153 -4.48 -9.13 20.66
C VAL A 153 -5.23 -8.35 21.73
N SER A 154 -4.72 -8.35 22.97
CA SER A 154 -5.32 -7.61 24.09
C SER A 154 -4.26 -7.10 25.07
N GLN A 155 -4.25 -5.79 25.33
CA GLN A 155 -3.25 -5.13 26.20
C GLN A 155 -3.35 -5.55 27.68
N ASP A 156 -4.51 -6.02 28.12
CA ASP A 156 -4.74 -6.55 29.47
C ASP A 156 -4.19 -7.97 29.67
N GLY A 157 -3.64 -8.58 28.61
CA GLY A 157 -3.06 -9.92 28.64
C GLY A 157 -4.08 -11.06 28.58
N THR A 158 -5.37 -10.79 28.35
CA THR A 158 -6.38 -11.86 28.21
C THR A 158 -6.41 -12.51 26.83
N GLY A 159 -5.67 -11.94 25.86
CA GLY A 159 -5.53 -12.45 24.49
C GLY A 159 -4.31 -13.36 24.32
N ASN A 160 -4.07 -13.80 23.08
CA ASN A 160 -2.85 -14.53 22.70
C ASN A 160 -1.60 -13.65 22.74
N PHE A 161 -1.74 -12.37 22.35
CA PHE A 161 -0.65 -11.40 22.29
C PHE A 161 -1.08 -10.08 22.95
N THR A 162 -0.11 -9.29 23.43
CA THR A 162 -0.34 -7.94 23.95
C THR A 162 -0.07 -6.84 22.92
N THR A 163 0.67 -7.17 21.84
CA THR A 163 1.01 -6.24 20.75
C THR A 163 0.54 -6.78 19.40
N ILE A 164 0.27 -5.89 18.45
CA ILE A 164 -0.12 -6.26 17.09
C ILE A 164 1.07 -6.83 16.33
N ASN A 165 2.28 -6.31 16.56
CA ASN A 165 3.49 -6.82 15.89
C ASN A 165 3.79 -8.29 16.25
N ASP A 166 3.61 -8.71 17.51
CA ASP A 166 3.80 -10.13 17.89
C ASP A 166 2.80 -11.05 17.17
N ALA A 167 1.55 -10.59 17.03
CA ALA A 167 0.53 -11.34 16.29
C ALA A 167 0.83 -11.42 14.79
N LEU A 168 1.41 -10.36 14.20
CA LEU A 168 1.89 -10.37 12.82
C LEU A 168 3.06 -11.33 12.64
N ASP A 169 4.00 -11.38 13.58
CA ASP A 169 5.15 -12.28 13.52
C ASP A 169 4.73 -13.74 13.61
N ALA A 170 3.71 -14.05 14.41
CA ALA A 170 3.12 -15.38 14.50
C ALA A 170 2.36 -15.82 13.23
N ALA A 171 1.85 -14.87 12.45
CA ALA A 171 1.11 -15.19 11.22
C ALA A 171 2.02 -15.91 10.20
N PRO A 172 1.51 -16.89 9.44
CA PRO A 172 2.28 -17.54 8.38
C PRO A 172 2.72 -16.57 7.28
N ASN A 173 3.83 -16.88 6.61
CA ASN A 173 4.36 -16.10 5.48
C ASN A 173 4.05 -16.81 4.15
N ASN A 174 3.80 -16.02 3.09
CA ASN A 174 3.55 -16.49 1.72
C ASN A 174 2.43 -17.54 1.63
N THR A 175 1.33 -17.33 2.35
CA THR A 175 0.12 -18.14 2.25
C THR A 175 -0.57 -17.94 0.91
N ASN A 176 -1.39 -18.90 0.50
CA ASN A 176 -2.33 -18.76 -0.63
C ASN A 176 -3.78 -18.80 -0.11
N VAL A 177 -4.74 -18.61 -1.02
CA VAL A 177 -6.18 -18.71 -0.73
C VAL A 177 -6.57 -20.07 -0.14
N ASP A 178 -5.92 -21.15 -0.55
CA ASP A 178 -6.22 -22.51 -0.08
C ASP A 178 -5.74 -22.77 1.36
N ASP A 179 -4.77 -21.99 1.85
CA ASP A 179 -4.26 -22.10 3.23
C ASP A 179 -5.21 -21.46 4.26
N GLY A 180 -6.22 -20.74 3.80
CA GLY A 180 -7.15 -19.99 4.63
C GLY A 180 -6.55 -18.71 5.23
N TYR A 181 -7.44 -17.85 5.72
CA TYR A 181 -7.07 -16.59 6.33
C TYR A 181 -6.66 -16.77 7.79
N TYR A 182 -5.51 -16.19 8.14
CA TYR A 182 -5.09 -16.00 9.53
C TYR A 182 -5.69 -14.71 10.09
N LEU A 183 -6.65 -14.84 11.02
CA LEU A 183 -7.39 -13.70 11.54
C LEU A 183 -6.73 -13.16 12.82
N ILE A 184 -6.22 -11.93 12.74
CA ILE A 184 -5.78 -11.18 13.93
C ILE A 184 -6.94 -10.32 14.41
N TYR A 185 -7.48 -10.64 15.59
CA TYR A 185 -8.55 -9.90 16.24
C TYR A 185 -7.99 -8.99 17.32
N VAL A 186 -8.00 -7.68 17.09
CA VAL A 186 -7.49 -6.68 18.05
C VAL A 186 -8.64 -6.18 18.92
N THR A 187 -8.54 -6.35 20.24
CA THR A 187 -9.55 -5.85 21.18
C THR A 187 -9.52 -4.33 21.26
N ALA A 188 -10.64 -3.72 21.65
CA ALA A 188 -10.74 -2.26 21.72
C ALA A 188 -9.74 -1.67 22.73
N GLY A 189 -8.96 -0.68 22.30
CA GLY A 189 -7.92 -0.05 23.11
C GLY A 189 -7.08 0.92 22.28
N VAL A 190 -6.13 1.59 22.93
CA VAL A 190 -5.14 2.46 22.26
C VAL A 190 -3.81 1.73 22.24
N TYR A 191 -3.40 1.31 21.05
CA TYR A 191 -2.15 0.61 20.82
C TYR A 191 -1.11 1.60 20.31
N GLU A 192 -0.20 2.03 21.19
CA GLU A 192 0.89 2.95 20.85
C GLU A 192 2.06 2.20 20.21
N GLU A 193 1.85 1.68 19.00
CA GLU A 193 2.88 0.95 18.25
C GLU A 193 2.94 1.36 16.78
N TYR A 194 4.10 1.17 16.15
CA TYR A 194 4.24 1.28 14.70
C TYR A 194 4.13 -0.11 14.10
N VAL A 195 2.99 -0.40 13.47
CA VAL A 195 2.68 -1.72 12.90
C VAL A 195 3.35 -1.84 11.53
N THR A 196 4.22 -2.85 11.36
CA THR A 196 4.90 -3.09 10.09
C THR A 196 4.46 -4.42 9.48
N VAL A 197 3.70 -4.36 8.40
CA VAL A 197 3.34 -5.57 7.62
C VAL A 197 4.35 -5.74 6.50
N THR A 198 5.20 -6.76 6.62
CA THR A 198 6.21 -7.03 5.58
C THR A 198 5.58 -7.67 4.35
N LYS A 199 6.19 -7.45 3.17
CA LYS A 199 5.76 -8.07 1.89
C LYS A 199 5.63 -9.60 1.95
N LYS A 200 6.35 -10.27 2.87
CA LYS A 200 6.27 -11.72 3.07
C LYS A 200 4.94 -12.19 3.64
N LYS A 201 4.15 -11.29 4.22
CA LYS A 201 2.75 -11.53 4.62
C LYS A 201 1.83 -11.35 3.40
N SER A 202 2.20 -11.97 2.28
CA SER A 202 1.40 -11.98 1.06
C SER A 202 0.43 -13.15 1.06
N MET A 203 -0.69 -12.95 0.36
CA MET A 203 -1.72 -13.94 0.08
C MET A 203 -1.79 -14.21 -1.44
#